data_AF-A0A915DHL9-F1
#
_entry.id   AF-A0A915DHL9-F1
#
_cell.length_a   1.000
_cell.length_b   1.000
_cell.length_c   1.000
_cell.angle_alpha   90.00
_cell.angle_beta   90.00
_cell.angle_gamma   90.00
#
_symmetry.space_group_name_H-M   'P 1'
#
loop_
_entity.id
_entity.type
_entity.pdbx_description
1 polymer ?
#
loop_
_entity_poly.entity_id
_entity_poly.type
_entity_poly.pdbx_seq_one_letter_code
_entity_poly.pdbx_strand_id
1 'polypeptide(L)'
;MERLQQLENPQRGVYVREGDEKLVYANGYSADEKEKFIIGRLSNGRVTFRCATQGYLSSADPNAISCKGSGAGEVESFRIVIY
;
A
#
# COMPACT_ATOMS: atom_id res chain seq x y z
N MET A 1 -0.45 -11.76 14.70
CA MET A 1 -0.33 -12.36 13.35
C MET A 1 -0.70 -11.26 12.35
N GLU A 2 0.22 -10.87 11.47
CA GLU A 2 -0.07 -9.89 10.41
C GLU A 2 -0.85 -10.55 9.28
N ARG A 3 -1.87 -9.88 8.73
CA ARG A 3 -2.72 -10.41 7.67
C ARG A 3 -2.45 -9.68 6.37
N LEU A 4 -2.00 -10.42 5.36
CA LEU A 4 -1.88 -9.96 3.98
C LEU A 4 -3.27 -9.78 3.37
N GLN A 5 -3.47 -8.65 2.69
CA GLN A 5 -4.72 -8.25 2.06
C GLN A 5 -4.44 -7.66 0.69
N GLN A 6 -5.34 -7.87 -0.27
CA GLN A 6 -5.31 -7.19 -1.57
C GLN A 6 -6.21 -5.95 -1.49
N LEU A 7 -5.79 -4.87 -2.16
CA LEU A 7 -6.58 -3.65 -2.33
C LEU A 7 -7.12 -3.63 -3.75
N GLU A 8 -8.42 -3.79 -3.91
CA GLU A 8 -9.06 -3.86 -5.23
C GLU A 8 -9.49 -2.48 -5.73
N ASN A 9 -9.28 -2.22 -7.02
CA ASN A 9 -10.01 -1.21 -7.76
C ASN A 9 -11.21 -1.89 -8.45
N PRO A 10 -12.42 -1.80 -7.86
CA PRO A 10 -13.59 -2.54 -8.34
C PRO A 10 -14.10 -2.03 -9.70
N GLN A 11 -13.77 -0.80 -10.09
CA GLN A 11 -14.18 -0.25 -11.39
C GLN A 11 -13.43 -0.88 -12.55
N ARG A 12 -12.22 -1.39 -12.30
CA ARG A 12 -11.32 -1.94 -13.31
C ARG A 12 -11.06 -3.44 -13.13
N GLY A 13 -11.48 -4.04 -12.01
CA GLY A 13 -11.22 -5.44 -11.69
C GLY A 13 -9.72 -5.74 -11.53
N VAL A 14 -8.96 -4.78 -10.99
CA VAL A 14 -7.50 -4.88 -10.81
C VAL A 14 -7.13 -4.65 -9.36
N TYR A 15 -6.01 -5.20 -8.93
CA TYR A 15 -5.45 -4.96 -7.62
C TYR A 15 -4.35 -3.89 -7.65
N VAL A 16 -4.20 -3.20 -6.51
CA VAL A 16 -3.02 -2.38 -6.24
C VAL A 16 -1.81 -3.30 -6.16
N ARG A 17 -0.71 -2.90 -6.79
CA ARG A 17 0.50 -3.68 -6.98
C ARG A 17 1.73 -2.81 -6.76
N GLU A 18 2.70 -3.30 -5.99
CA GLU A 18 4.04 -2.72 -5.98
C GLU A 18 4.77 -3.09 -7.27
N GLY A 19 5.23 -2.09 -7.98
CA GLY A 19 6.04 -2.23 -9.17
C GLY A 19 7.53 -2.20 -8.87
N ASP A 20 8.29 -2.32 -9.95
CA ASP A 20 9.74 -2.15 -9.90
C ASP A 20 10.06 -0.66 -9.63
N GLU A 21 11.24 -0.39 -9.07
CA GLU A 21 11.64 0.95 -8.59
C GLU A 21 10.77 1.54 -7.46
N LYS A 22 10.01 0.68 -6.76
CA LYS A 22 9.17 1.04 -5.61
C LYS A 22 7.94 1.86 -5.94
N LEU A 23 7.58 2.02 -7.21
CA LEU A 23 6.33 2.69 -7.59
C LEU A 23 5.11 1.79 -7.35
N VAL A 24 3.95 2.37 -7.09
CA VAL A 24 2.69 1.63 -6.86
C VAL A 24 1.73 1.87 -8.02
N TYR A 25 1.15 0.78 -8.53
CA TYR A 25 0.27 0.78 -9.69
C TYR A 25 -1.05 0.07 -9.38
N ALA A 26 -2.10 0.34 -10.17
CA ALA A 26 -3.37 -0.40 -10.12
C ALA A 26 -3.53 -1.21 -11.41
N ASN A 27 -2.75 -2.29 -11.51
CA ASN A 27 -2.68 -3.18 -12.68
C ASN A 27 -2.36 -4.64 -12.29
N GLY A 28 -2.60 -5.01 -11.02
CA GLY A 28 -2.43 -6.38 -10.56
C GLY A 28 -3.60 -7.28 -10.98
N TYR A 29 -3.29 -8.52 -11.36
CA TYR A 29 -4.25 -9.53 -11.83
C TYR A 29 -3.97 -10.94 -11.28
N SER A 30 -2.84 -11.17 -10.61
CA SER A 30 -2.31 -12.53 -10.39
C SER A 30 -2.30 -12.97 -8.92
N ALA A 31 -2.77 -12.15 -7.98
CA ALA A 31 -2.74 -12.40 -6.54
C ALA A 31 -1.33 -12.76 -6.00
N ASP A 32 -0.28 -12.30 -6.69
CA ASP A 32 1.09 -12.51 -6.25
C ASP A 32 1.44 -11.65 -5.03
N GLU A 33 2.64 -11.84 -4.49
CA GLU A 33 3.06 -11.15 -3.28
C GLU A 33 3.11 -9.63 -3.46
N LYS A 34 3.44 -9.15 -4.67
CA LYS A 34 3.48 -7.72 -4.99
C LYS A 34 2.11 -7.05 -4.97
N GLU A 35 1.02 -7.82 -4.99
CA GLU A 35 -0.36 -7.33 -4.88
C GLU A 35 -0.89 -7.33 -3.44
N LYS A 36 -0.05 -7.71 -2.46
CA LYS A 36 -0.45 -7.86 -1.06
C LYS A 36 0.11 -6.76 -0.18
N PHE A 37 -0.72 -6.31 0.75
CA PHE A 37 -0.43 -5.27 1.72
C PHE A 37 -0.82 -5.74 3.12
N ILE A 38 -0.05 -5.31 4.12
CA ILE A 38 -0.42 -5.40 5.52
C ILE A 38 -0.96 -4.05 5.95
N ILE A 39 -2.19 -4.06 6.47
CA ILE A 39 -2.87 -2.85 6.94
C ILE A 39 -2.70 -2.76 8.46
N GLY A 40 -1.82 -1.86 8.91
CA GLY A 40 -1.65 -1.55 10.33
C GLY A 40 -2.71 -0.57 10.78
N ARG A 41 -3.47 -0.88 11.84
CA ARG A 41 -4.45 0.04 12.41
C ARG A 41 -3.83 0.83 13.56
N LEU A 42 -3.93 2.15 13.53
CA LEU A 42 -3.45 3.03 14.59
C LEU A 42 -4.60 3.42 15.53
N SER A 43 -4.26 3.75 16.78
CA SER A 43 -5.24 4.11 17.82
C SER A 43 -6.03 5.39 17.51
N ASN A 44 -5.50 6.26 16.65
CA ASN A 44 -6.15 7.49 16.18
C ASN A 44 -7.08 7.27 14.97
N GLY A 45 -7.41 6.02 14.64
CA GLY A 45 -8.31 5.67 13.53
C GLY A 45 -7.67 5.79 12.14
N ARG A 46 -6.38 6.10 12.05
CA ARG A 46 -5.61 6.06 10.80
C ARG A 46 -5.06 4.65 10.56
N VAL A 47 -4.60 4.41 9.34
CA VAL A 47 -3.98 3.15 8.95
C VAL A 47 -2.62 3.37 8.31
N THR A 48 -1.73 2.39 8.42
CA THR A 48 -0.51 2.30 7.64
C THR A 48 -0.65 1.18 6.63
N PHE A 49 -0.04 1.34 5.46
CA PHE A 49 0.00 0.30 4.42
C PHE A 49 1.44 -0.15 4.25
N ARG A 50 1.74 -1.40 4.61
CA ARG A 50 3.04 -2.02 4.39
C ARG A 50 2.95 -2.91 3.15
N CYS A 51 3.73 -2.60 2.13
CA CYS A 51 3.89 -3.41 0.93
C CYS A 51 4.61 -4.71 1.31
N ALA A 52 4.19 -5.84 0.74
CA ALA A 52 4.67 -7.14 1.19
C ALA A 52 6.18 -7.34 1.00
N THR A 53 6.75 -6.90 -0.14
CA THR A 53 8.17 -7.16 -0.45
C THR A 53 9.11 -5.99 -0.19
N GLN A 54 8.58 -4.81 0.12
CA GLN A 54 9.39 -3.58 0.25
C GLN A 54 9.24 -2.92 1.63
N GLY A 55 8.46 -1.85 1.72
CA GLY A 55 8.34 -1.01 2.92
C GLY A 55 6.94 -0.46 3.09
N TYR A 56 6.80 0.80 3.46
CA TYR A 56 5.50 1.44 3.67
C TYR A 56 5.11 2.32 2.48
N LEU A 57 3.81 2.40 2.22
CA LEU A 57 3.23 3.30 1.23
C LEU A 57 3.54 4.75 1.62
N SER A 58 4.01 5.53 0.65
CA SER A 58 4.38 6.93 0.78
C SER A 58 3.76 7.73 -0.35
N SER A 59 3.25 8.89 0.02
CA SER A 59 2.66 9.91 -0.86
C SER A 59 3.48 11.20 -0.91
N ALA A 60 4.74 11.13 -0.45
CA ALA A 60 5.64 12.28 -0.40
C ALA A 60 5.99 12.86 -1.79
N ASP A 61 5.88 12.07 -2.86
CA ASP A 61 5.99 12.58 -4.23
C ASP A 61 4.58 13.02 -4.70
N PRO A 62 4.39 14.29 -5.10
CA PRO A 62 3.08 14.78 -5.55
C PRO A 62 2.55 14.10 -6.82
N ASN A 63 3.41 13.44 -7.60
CA ASN A 63 3.07 12.82 -8.87
C ASN A 63 3.01 11.29 -8.80
N ALA A 64 3.42 10.68 -7.68
CA ALA A 64 3.56 9.23 -7.60
C ALA A 64 3.35 8.68 -6.17
N ILE A 65 2.76 7.49 -6.10
CA ILE A 65 2.71 6.70 -4.86
C ILE A 65 3.83 5.66 -4.92
N SER A 66 4.55 5.48 -3.81
CA SER A 66 5.67 4.55 -3.74
C SER A 66 5.71 3.74 -2.43
N CYS A 67 6.38 2.61 -2.44
CA CYS A 67 6.67 1.77 -1.27
C CYS A 67 8.10 2.08 -0.77
N LYS A 68 8.24 2.99 0.20
CA LYS A 68 9.56 3.38 0.71
C LYS A 68 9.98 2.51 1.90
N GLY A 69 11.25 2.11 1.92
CA GLY A 69 11.83 1.37 3.06
C GLY A 69 11.73 2.18 4.35
N SER A 70 11.64 1.49 5.49
CA SER A 70 11.47 2.09 6.83
C SER A 70 12.77 2.73 7.37
N GLY A 71 13.44 3.55 6.56
CA GLY A 71 14.63 4.28 6.99
C GLY A 71 14.22 5.47 7.84
N ALA A 72 14.31 5.35 9.17
CA ALA A 72 14.32 6.38 10.23
C ALA A 72 13.38 7.62 10.14
N GLY A 73 12.48 7.69 9.17
CA GLY A 73 11.56 8.80 8.92
C GLY A 73 10.14 8.24 8.82
N GLU A 74 9.26 8.86 9.60
CA GLU A 74 7.87 8.52 9.90
C GLU A 74 7.15 7.66 8.85
N VAL A 75 6.65 6.50 9.30
CA VAL A 75 5.66 5.73 8.55
C VAL A 75 4.43 6.63 8.34
N GLU A 76 4.15 6.97 7.09
CA GLU A 76 2.96 7.72 6.74
C GLU A 76 1.69 6.95 7.16
N SER A 77 0.71 7.69 7.67
CA SER A 77 -0.58 7.13 8.03
C SER A 77 -1.68 7.79 7.21
N PHE A 78 -2.68 7.00 6.84
CA PHE A 78 -3.74 7.37 5.92
C PHE A 78 -5.10 7.27 6.60
N ARG A 79 -6.08 8.03 6.13
CA ARG A 79 -7.47 7.88 6.53
C ARG A 79 -8.19 7.07 5.45
N ILE A 80 -8.94 6.04 5.87
CA ILE A 80 -9.87 5.34 4.97
C ILE A 80 -11.17 6.14 4.95
N VAL A 81 -11.62 6.49 3.75
CA VAL A 81 -12.91 7.16 3.52
C VAL A 81 -13.78 6.20 2.70
N ILE A 82 -14.98 5.92 3.18
CA ILE A 82 -15.96 5.04 2.53
C ILE A 82 -17.06 5.96 1.97
N TYR A 83 -17.33 5.83 0.67
CA TYR A 83 -18.38 6.57 -0.05
C TYR A 83 -19.53 5.63 -0.41
#